data_AF-A0A914RKU6-F1
#
_entry.id   AF-A0A914RKU6-F1
#
_cell.length_a   1.000
_cell.length_b   1.000
_cell.length_c   1.000
_cell.angle_alpha   90.00
_cell.angle_beta   90.00
_cell.angle_gamma   90.00
#
_symmetry.space_group_name_H-M   'P 1'
#
loop_
_entity.id
_entity.type
_entity.pdbx_description
1 polymer ?
#
loop_
_entity_poly.entity_id
_entity_poly.type
_entity_poly.pdbx_seq_one_letter_code
_entity_poly.pdbx_strand_id
1 'polypeptide(L)'
;MQRDAAWAITNLACWPHAVCEQIIAHQAIWAIGNIASDCPSCRLAHKRNIIWAMTQILRGGSPHIPPAQTQAALNGLLPLLYDDDEKLRSDATWGVAYLANSFNEGEARLLGLLDDPNTVDAALRAIGNIVAGDDEQTQRVIDAGVLPKLGKLLKESTSASQRKELVWIVSNIAAGTHSQIDALFDRNNGDFVTMLVEAGQGDDVGVRKVSF
;
A
#
# COMPACT_ATOMS: atom_id res chain seq x y z
N MET A 1 1.60 7.73 -29.33
CA MET A 1 0.14 7.49 -29.17
C MET A 1 -0.18 6.79 -27.85
N GLN A 2 0.13 5.50 -27.64
CA GLN A 2 -0.21 4.81 -26.36
C GLN A 2 0.38 5.49 -25.12
N ARG A 3 1.66 5.86 -25.15
CA ARG A 3 2.33 6.60 -24.07
C ARG A 3 1.65 7.94 -23.77
N ASP A 4 1.33 8.68 -24.82
CA ASP A 4 0.79 10.04 -24.71
C ASP A 4 -0.69 10.02 -24.28
N ALA A 5 -1.42 8.97 -24.69
CA ALA A 5 -2.77 8.68 -24.20
C ALA A 5 -2.75 8.29 -22.71
N ALA A 6 -1.85 7.39 -22.29
CA ALA A 6 -1.67 7.06 -20.88
C ALA A 6 -1.35 8.31 -20.05
N TRP A 7 -0.43 9.16 -20.53
CA TRP A 7 -0.10 10.44 -19.90
C TRP A 7 -1.27 11.43 -19.83
N ALA A 8 -2.14 11.46 -20.85
CA ALA A 8 -3.33 12.32 -20.82
C ALA A 8 -4.36 11.77 -19.81
N ILE A 9 -4.61 10.46 -19.83
CA ILE A 9 -5.53 9.78 -18.92
C ILE A 9 -5.12 10.01 -17.46
N THR A 10 -3.82 10.02 -17.14
CA THR A 10 -3.33 10.29 -15.78
C THR A 10 -3.59 11.69 -15.31
N ASN A 11 -3.36 12.68 -16.18
CA ASN A 11 -3.63 14.07 -15.83
C ASN A 11 -5.12 14.27 -15.56
N LEU A 12 -5.99 13.50 -16.21
CA LEU A 12 -7.43 13.50 -15.95
C LEU A 12 -7.79 12.73 -14.67
N ALA A 13 -7.11 11.62 -14.39
CA ALA A 13 -7.33 10.79 -13.20
C ALA A 13 -6.80 11.42 -11.89
N CYS A 14 -5.96 12.46 -11.96
CA CYS A 14 -5.54 13.22 -10.78
C CYS A 14 -6.56 14.30 -10.36
N TRP A 15 -7.64 14.50 -11.12
CA TRP A 15 -8.69 15.52 -10.95
C TRP A 15 -10.03 14.83 -10.56
N PRO A 16 -11.17 15.53 -10.34
CA PRO A 16 -12.28 15.07 -9.48
C PRO A 16 -12.73 13.62 -9.69
N HIS A 17 -13.21 12.97 -8.63
CA HIS A 17 -13.65 11.57 -8.62
C HIS A 17 -14.54 11.17 -9.82
N ALA A 18 -15.41 12.05 -10.32
CA ALA A 18 -16.25 11.78 -11.48
C ALA A 18 -15.48 11.47 -12.78
N VAL A 19 -14.32 12.09 -12.99
CA VAL A 19 -13.47 11.83 -14.17
C VAL A 19 -12.74 10.50 -14.00
N CYS A 20 -12.29 10.18 -12.78
CA CYS A 20 -11.73 8.87 -12.44
C CYS A 20 -12.74 7.75 -12.70
N GLU A 21 -13.99 7.92 -12.25
CA GLU A 21 -15.06 6.94 -12.46
C GLU A 21 -15.33 6.68 -13.94
N GLN A 22 -15.33 7.72 -14.78
CA GLN A 22 -15.48 7.55 -16.23
C GLN A 22 -14.30 6.77 -16.85
N ILE A 23 -13.07 7.06 -16.43
CA ILE A 23 -11.87 6.35 -16.88
C ILE A 23 -11.93 4.85 -16.49
N ILE A 24 -12.36 4.56 -15.26
CA ILE A 24 -12.59 3.20 -14.74
C ILE A 24 -13.68 2.49 -15.55
N ALA A 25 -14.82 3.16 -15.80
CA ALA A 25 -15.92 2.63 -16.59
C ALA A 25 -15.50 2.26 -18.02
N HIS A 26 -14.52 2.97 -18.60
CA HIS A 26 -14.00 2.73 -19.94
C HIS A 26 -12.90 1.66 -20.00
N GLN A 27 -12.78 0.81 -18.97
CA GLN A 27 -11.82 -0.30 -18.91
C GLN A 27 -10.35 0.13 -19.03
N ALA A 28 -10.03 1.40 -18.71
CA ALA A 28 -8.67 1.91 -18.83
C ALA A 28 -7.69 1.16 -17.91
N ILE A 29 -8.11 0.83 -16.68
CA ILE A 29 -7.32 0.01 -15.74
C ILE A 29 -7.01 -1.37 -16.34
N TRP A 30 -8.03 -2.04 -16.88
CA TRP A 30 -7.89 -3.36 -17.47
C TRP A 30 -6.95 -3.33 -18.70
N ALA A 31 -7.12 -2.36 -19.59
CA ALA A 31 -6.27 -2.20 -20.77
C ALA A 31 -4.82 -1.88 -20.38
N ILE A 32 -4.60 -0.96 -19.45
CA ILE A 32 -3.26 -0.57 -18.98
C ILE A 32 -2.57 -1.74 -18.26
N GLY A 33 -3.29 -2.48 -17.42
CA GLY A 33 -2.77 -3.65 -16.71
C GLY A 33 -2.31 -4.76 -17.66
N ASN A 34 -3.11 -5.08 -18.68
CA ASN A 34 -2.74 -6.09 -19.67
C ASN A 34 -1.56 -5.63 -20.53
N ILE A 35 -1.52 -4.37 -20.97
CA ILE A 35 -0.38 -3.84 -21.75
C ILE A 35 0.92 -3.90 -20.93
N ALA A 36 0.84 -3.63 -19.62
CA ALA A 36 2.00 -3.75 -18.74
C ALA A 36 2.49 -5.19 -18.57
N SER A 37 1.57 -6.16 -18.59
CA SER A 37 1.86 -7.59 -18.43
C SER A 37 2.36 -8.25 -19.71
N ASP A 38 1.75 -7.95 -20.87
CA ASP A 38 1.92 -8.68 -22.14
C ASP A 38 2.94 -8.06 -23.12
N CYS A 39 3.72 -7.03 -22.72
CA CYS A 39 4.59 -6.31 -23.66
C CYS A 39 6.10 -6.49 -23.40
N PRO A 40 6.74 -7.56 -23.93
CA PRO A 40 8.20 -7.73 -23.92
C PRO A 40 8.96 -6.66 -24.71
N SER A 41 8.29 -6.00 -25.66
CA SER A 41 8.88 -5.03 -26.61
C SER A 41 8.73 -3.57 -26.17
N CYS A 42 8.09 -3.32 -25.02
CA CYS A 42 7.94 -1.98 -24.47
C CYS A 42 9.27 -1.51 -23.89
N ARG A 43 9.84 -0.42 -24.42
CA ARG A 43 11.01 0.24 -23.82
C ARG A 43 10.71 0.53 -22.34
N LEU A 44 11.70 0.35 -21.47
CA LEU A 44 11.59 0.56 -20.02
C LEU A 44 10.89 1.88 -19.63
N ALA A 45 11.19 2.98 -20.33
CA ALA A 45 10.53 4.27 -20.12
C ALA A 45 9.02 4.25 -20.42
N HIS A 46 8.58 3.45 -21.39
CA HIS A 46 7.17 3.25 -21.70
C HIS A 46 6.47 2.43 -20.61
N LYS A 47 7.13 1.35 -20.12
CA LYS A 47 6.63 0.53 -19.00
C LYS A 47 6.45 1.37 -17.74
N ARG A 48 7.44 2.20 -17.39
CA ARG A 48 7.36 3.16 -16.26
C ARG A 48 6.16 4.09 -16.36
N ASN A 49 5.96 4.69 -17.51
CA ASN A 49 4.83 5.62 -17.71
C ASN A 49 3.47 4.93 -17.59
N ILE A 50 3.34 3.70 -18.10
CA ILE A 50 2.11 2.91 -17.99
C ILE A 50 1.83 2.54 -16.54
N ILE A 51 2.83 2.07 -15.80
CA ILE A 51 2.67 1.69 -14.39
C ILE A 51 2.38 2.89 -13.52
N TRP A 52 3.15 3.96 -13.66
CA TRP A 52 2.86 5.23 -12.99
C TRP A 52 1.45 5.72 -13.33
N ALA A 53 1.01 5.53 -14.58
CA ALA A 53 -0.32 5.94 -14.97
C ALA A 53 -1.43 5.18 -14.27
N MET A 54 -1.28 3.86 -14.22
CA MET A 54 -2.19 3.00 -13.49
C MET A 54 -2.30 3.42 -12.03
N THR A 55 -1.17 3.73 -11.38
CA THR A 55 -1.14 4.05 -9.94
C THR A 55 -1.86 5.36 -9.63
N GLN A 56 -1.84 6.34 -10.54
CA GLN A 56 -2.64 7.57 -10.38
C GLN A 56 -4.14 7.28 -10.45
N ILE A 57 -4.59 6.43 -11.36
CA ILE A 57 -6.00 6.02 -11.46
C ILE A 57 -6.44 5.30 -10.18
N LEU A 58 -5.61 4.36 -9.70
CA LEU A 58 -5.90 3.60 -8.47
C LEU A 58 -5.99 4.52 -7.24
N ARG A 59 -5.12 5.54 -7.16
CA ARG A 59 -5.13 6.52 -6.07
C ARG A 59 -6.44 7.30 -5.98
N GLY A 60 -7.00 7.72 -7.12
CA GLY A 60 -8.24 8.51 -7.19
C GLY A 60 -9.53 7.68 -7.15
N GLY A 61 -9.47 6.38 -7.42
CA GLY A 61 -10.65 5.53 -7.66
C GLY A 61 -10.99 4.49 -6.59
N SER A 62 -10.16 4.30 -5.57
CA SER A 62 -10.15 3.13 -4.68
C SER A 62 -11.51 2.60 -4.17
N PRO A 63 -12.49 3.40 -3.69
CA PRO A 63 -13.77 2.83 -3.21
C PRO A 63 -14.73 2.38 -4.32
N HIS A 64 -14.46 2.67 -5.60
CA HIS A 64 -15.39 2.44 -6.71
C HIS A 64 -14.85 1.52 -7.81
N ILE A 65 -13.66 0.93 -7.63
CA ILE A 65 -13.06 0.05 -8.63
C ILE A 65 -13.79 -1.32 -8.61
N PRO A 66 -14.36 -1.78 -9.73
CA PRO A 66 -15.00 -3.09 -9.79
C PRO A 66 -14.01 -4.23 -9.50
N PRO A 67 -14.42 -5.32 -8.82
CA PRO A 67 -13.53 -6.42 -8.45
C PRO A 67 -12.71 -7.02 -9.61
N ALA A 68 -13.31 -7.15 -10.80
CA ALA A 68 -12.62 -7.65 -11.98
C ALA A 68 -11.45 -6.74 -12.44
N GLN A 69 -11.61 -5.42 -12.29
CA GLN A 69 -10.57 -4.46 -12.63
C GLN A 69 -9.50 -4.39 -11.54
N THR A 70 -9.89 -4.51 -10.26
CA THR A 70 -8.96 -4.67 -9.15
C THR A 70 -8.06 -5.88 -9.37
N GLN A 71 -8.64 -7.05 -9.69
CA GLN A 71 -7.88 -8.26 -9.96
C GLN A 71 -6.93 -8.10 -11.17
N ALA A 72 -7.40 -7.45 -12.25
CA ALA A 72 -6.56 -7.19 -13.41
C ALA A 72 -5.37 -6.27 -13.07
N ALA A 73 -5.59 -5.22 -12.27
CA ALA A 73 -4.53 -4.35 -11.80
C ALA A 73 -3.52 -5.11 -10.91
N LEU A 74 -4.00 -5.94 -9.98
CA LEU A 74 -3.14 -6.77 -9.13
C LEU A 74 -2.29 -7.75 -9.95
N ASN A 75 -2.88 -8.40 -10.96
CA ASN A 75 -2.16 -9.32 -11.84
C ASN A 75 -1.00 -8.63 -12.59
N GLY A 76 -1.17 -7.36 -12.98
CA GLY A 76 -0.12 -6.56 -13.61
C GLY A 76 0.92 -6.02 -12.63
N LEU A 77 0.52 -5.70 -11.40
CA LEU A 77 1.39 -5.05 -10.40
C LEU A 77 2.23 -6.04 -9.58
N LEU A 78 1.67 -7.17 -9.18
CA LEU A 78 2.33 -8.13 -8.28
C LEU A 78 3.68 -8.65 -8.82
N PRO A 79 3.84 -8.95 -10.13
CA PRO A 79 5.14 -9.36 -10.67
C PRO A 79 6.20 -8.25 -10.60
N LEU A 80 5.79 -6.98 -10.54
CA LEU A 80 6.69 -5.83 -10.56
C LEU A 80 7.22 -5.45 -9.18
N LEU A 81 6.69 -6.05 -8.12
CA LEU A 81 7.16 -5.82 -6.74
C LEU A 81 8.62 -6.25 -6.52
N TYR A 82 9.19 -7.05 -7.41
CA TYR A 82 10.58 -7.48 -7.36
C TYR A 82 11.30 -7.26 -8.70
N ASP A 83 10.84 -6.29 -9.51
CA ASP A 83 11.53 -5.88 -10.73
C ASP A 83 12.87 -5.20 -10.38
N ASP A 84 13.89 -5.41 -11.20
CA ASP A 84 15.22 -4.80 -11.02
C ASP A 84 15.14 -3.26 -11.09
N ASP A 85 14.15 -2.73 -11.82
CA ASP A 85 13.93 -1.31 -11.94
C ASP A 85 13.30 -0.71 -10.67
N GLU A 86 14.09 0.02 -9.90
CA GLU A 86 13.67 0.63 -8.63
C GLU A 86 12.42 1.51 -8.75
N LYS A 87 12.28 2.24 -9.87
CA LYS A 87 11.14 3.13 -10.08
C LYS A 87 9.87 2.34 -10.36
N LEU A 88 9.95 1.31 -11.21
CA LEU A 88 8.82 0.41 -11.45
C LEU A 88 8.39 -0.29 -10.18
N ARG A 89 9.35 -0.79 -9.40
CA ARG A 89 9.09 -1.47 -8.14
C ARG A 89 8.39 -0.56 -7.13
N SER A 90 8.89 0.68 -6.99
CA SER A 90 8.29 1.70 -6.12
C SER A 90 6.87 2.06 -6.55
N ASP A 91 6.66 2.38 -7.84
CA ASP A 91 5.32 2.71 -8.36
C ASP A 91 4.35 1.53 -8.23
N ALA A 92 4.81 0.31 -8.49
CA ALA A 92 3.98 -0.87 -8.36
C ALA A 92 3.56 -1.12 -6.91
N THR A 93 4.47 -0.91 -5.96
CA THR A 93 4.18 -1.02 -4.52
C THR A 93 3.13 0.01 -4.09
N TRP A 94 3.21 1.25 -4.60
CA TRP A 94 2.16 2.25 -4.37
C TRP A 94 0.80 1.85 -4.94
N GLY A 95 0.78 1.31 -6.16
CA GLY A 95 -0.44 0.80 -6.79
C GLY A 95 -1.09 -0.31 -5.95
N VAL A 96 -0.29 -1.24 -5.45
CA VAL A 96 -0.72 -2.29 -4.52
C VAL A 96 -1.25 -1.69 -3.21
N ALA A 97 -0.57 -0.68 -2.65
CA ALA A 97 -1.03 -0.03 -1.42
C ALA A 97 -2.42 0.59 -1.56
N TYR A 98 -2.77 1.13 -2.73
CA TYR A 98 -4.12 1.67 -3.00
C TYR A 98 -5.21 0.60 -3.15
N LEU A 99 -4.80 -0.66 -3.35
CA LEU A 99 -5.67 -1.83 -3.51
C LEU A 99 -5.60 -2.80 -2.33
N ALA A 100 -4.81 -2.49 -1.30
CA ALA A 100 -4.51 -3.34 -0.15
C ALA A 100 -5.76 -3.94 0.52
N ASN A 101 -6.85 -3.17 0.63
CA ASN A 101 -8.11 -3.65 1.23
C ASN A 101 -8.76 -4.80 0.45
N SER A 102 -8.41 -4.99 -0.81
CA SER A 102 -8.91 -6.06 -1.69
C SER A 102 -7.98 -7.27 -1.75
N PHE A 103 -6.91 -7.31 -0.95
CA PHE A 103 -6.01 -8.45 -0.90
C PHE A 103 -6.64 -9.61 -0.12
N ASN A 104 -6.69 -10.76 -0.78
CA ASN A 104 -6.97 -12.04 -0.12
C ASN A 104 -5.69 -12.82 0.21
N GLU A 105 -4.58 -12.54 -0.50
CA GLU A 105 -3.28 -13.20 -0.32
C GLU A 105 -2.14 -12.25 -0.74
N GLY A 106 -1.02 -12.25 -0.02
CA GLY A 106 0.22 -11.57 -0.46
C GLY A 106 0.95 -10.78 0.62
N GLU A 107 0.51 -10.86 1.87
CA GLU A 107 1.07 -10.17 3.04
C GLU A 107 2.58 -10.43 3.15
N ALA A 108 3.01 -11.69 3.03
CA ALA A 108 4.43 -12.06 3.07
C ALA A 108 5.28 -11.35 2.00
N ARG A 109 4.71 -11.07 0.82
CA ARG A 109 5.42 -10.34 -0.24
C ARG A 109 5.62 -8.87 0.14
N LEU A 110 4.59 -8.25 0.72
CA LEU A 110 4.66 -6.86 1.21
C LEU A 110 5.70 -6.70 2.33
N LEU A 111 5.82 -7.69 3.21
CA LEU A 111 6.79 -7.66 4.30
C LEU A 111 8.24 -7.63 3.80
N GLY A 112 8.53 -8.29 2.67
CA GLY A 112 9.86 -8.23 2.04
C GLY A 112 10.20 -6.83 1.49
N LEU A 113 9.20 -6.02 1.17
CA LEU A 113 9.38 -4.65 0.65
C LEU A 113 9.63 -3.62 1.75
N LEU A 114 9.48 -3.99 3.03
CA LEU A 114 9.82 -3.13 4.16
C LEU A 114 11.34 -2.94 4.32
N ASP A 115 12.16 -3.85 3.78
CA ASP A 115 13.62 -3.76 3.86
C ASP A 115 14.22 -2.87 2.75
N ASP A 116 13.45 -2.50 1.72
CA ASP A 116 13.92 -1.66 0.61
C ASP A 116 13.51 -0.19 0.81
N PRO A 117 14.49 0.75 0.86
CA PRO A 117 14.21 2.17 1.09
C PRO A 117 13.34 2.82 0.00
N ASN A 118 13.28 2.26 -1.21
CA ASN A 118 12.45 2.78 -2.30
C ASN A 118 10.97 2.35 -2.21
N THR A 119 10.69 1.32 -1.41
CA THR A 119 9.34 0.72 -1.29
C THR A 119 8.78 0.80 0.11
N VAL A 120 9.60 1.04 1.15
CA VAL A 120 9.20 1.01 2.56
C VAL A 120 7.98 1.88 2.87
N ASP A 121 7.90 3.09 2.33
CA ASP A 121 6.77 3.99 2.59
C ASP A 121 5.46 3.45 1.99
N ALA A 122 5.54 2.89 0.79
CA ALA A 122 4.39 2.28 0.12
C ALA A 122 3.99 0.96 0.78
N ALA A 123 4.96 0.16 1.22
CA ALA A 123 4.74 -1.09 1.94
C ALA A 123 4.10 -0.85 3.31
N LEU A 124 4.57 0.14 4.07
CA LEU A 124 3.94 0.58 5.32
C LEU A 124 2.49 0.99 5.08
N ARG A 125 2.23 1.79 4.03
CA ARG A 125 0.87 2.19 3.68
C ARG A 125 -0.02 0.98 3.34
N ALA A 126 0.49 0.04 2.55
CA ALA A 126 -0.24 -1.17 2.19
C ALA A 126 -0.62 -1.99 3.43
N ILE A 127 0.36 -2.23 4.31
CA ILE A 127 0.17 -2.96 5.56
C ILE A 127 -0.85 -2.25 6.46
N GLY A 128 -0.73 -0.93 6.62
CA GLY A 128 -1.65 -0.12 7.41
C GLY A 128 -3.09 -0.19 6.90
N ASN A 129 -3.28 -0.20 5.58
CA ASN A 129 -4.59 -0.39 4.96
C ASN A 129 -5.16 -1.78 5.27
N ILE A 130 -4.36 -2.85 5.19
CA ILE A 130 -4.82 -4.22 5.50
C ILE A 130 -5.22 -4.35 6.97
N VAL A 131 -4.40 -3.88 7.91
CA VAL A 131 -4.70 -3.97 9.36
C VAL A 131 -5.80 -3.02 9.81
N ALA A 132 -6.18 -2.04 8.99
CA ALA A 132 -7.36 -1.20 9.23
C ALA A 132 -8.67 -1.88 8.78
N GLY A 133 -8.57 -3.07 8.18
CA GLY A 133 -9.69 -3.90 7.79
C GLY A 133 -10.29 -4.68 8.97
N ASP A 134 -10.69 -5.93 8.72
CA ASP A 134 -11.24 -6.79 9.77
C ASP A 134 -10.15 -7.52 10.59
N ASP A 135 -10.59 -8.20 11.66
CA ASP A 135 -9.71 -8.95 12.55
C ASP A 135 -8.97 -10.08 11.82
N GLU A 136 -9.57 -10.69 10.78
CA GLU A 136 -8.95 -11.77 10.01
C GLU A 136 -7.80 -11.23 9.16
N GLN A 137 -8.03 -10.12 8.45
CA GLN A 137 -7.00 -9.41 7.69
C GLN A 137 -5.84 -8.98 8.59
N THR A 138 -6.15 -8.43 9.76
CA THR A 138 -5.15 -8.07 10.77
C THR A 138 -4.33 -9.28 11.22
N GLN A 139 -5.00 -10.41 11.48
CA GLN A 139 -4.33 -11.64 11.90
C GLN A 139 -3.40 -12.20 10.83
N ARG A 140 -3.81 -12.19 9.55
CA ARG A 140 -2.94 -12.65 8.44
C ARG A 140 -1.63 -11.87 8.36
N VAL A 141 -1.68 -10.56 8.60
CA VAL A 141 -0.48 -9.71 8.62
C VAL A 141 0.42 -10.03 9.81
N ILE A 142 -0.16 -10.27 10.99
CA ILE A 142 0.58 -10.71 12.18
C ILE A 142 1.24 -12.06 11.95
N ASP A 143 0.49 -13.04 11.44
CA ASP A 143 0.97 -14.40 11.15
C ASP A 143 2.05 -14.42 10.06
N ALA A 144 2.00 -13.49 9.11
CA ALA A 144 3.05 -13.29 8.13
C ALA A 144 4.37 -12.78 8.74
N GLY A 145 4.38 -12.34 10.00
CA GLY A 145 5.57 -11.91 10.73
C GLY A 145 5.85 -10.41 10.64
N VAL A 146 4.81 -9.57 10.62
CA VAL A 146 4.99 -8.11 10.49
C VAL A 146 5.66 -7.49 11.72
N LEU A 147 5.38 -7.99 12.92
CA LEU A 147 5.74 -7.32 14.17
C LEU A 147 7.27 -7.18 14.34
N PRO A 148 8.10 -8.22 14.12
CA PRO A 148 9.56 -8.06 14.15
C PRO A 148 10.09 -7.03 13.14
N LYS A 149 9.46 -6.91 11.96
CA LYS A 149 9.83 -5.92 10.94
C LYS A 149 9.50 -4.50 11.39
N LEU A 150 8.31 -4.27 11.94
CA LEU A 150 7.93 -2.96 12.49
C LEU A 150 8.81 -2.57 13.68
N GLY A 151 9.17 -3.54 14.54
CA GLY A 151 10.06 -3.30 15.69
C GLY A 151 11.47 -2.90 15.25
N LYS A 152 12.00 -3.54 14.20
CA LYS A 152 13.26 -3.12 13.56
C LYS A 152 13.15 -1.71 12.98
N LEU A 153 12.11 -1.45 12.19
CA LEU A 153 11.88 -0.13 11.59
C LEU A 153 11.70 0.96 12.64
N LEU A 154 11.06 0.70 13.77
CA LEU A 154 10.96 1.68 14.86
C LEU A 154 12.33 2.12 15.38
N LYS A 155 13.29 1.18 15.49
CA LYS A 155 14.65 1.46 15.96
C LYS A 155 15.51 2.19 14.93
N GLU A 156 15.27 1.91 13.66
CA GLU A 156 16.07 2.44 12.54
C GLU A 156 15.46 3.70 11.89
N SER A 157 14.15 3.91 12.02
CA SER A 157 13.40 4.94 11.30
C SER A 157 13.69 6.34 11.83
N THR A 158 14.31 7.16 10.98
CA THR A 158 14.59 8.57 11.26
C THR A 158 13.49 9.52 10.78
N SER A 159 12.62 9.08 9.85
CA SER A 159 11.58 9.93 9.25
C SER A 159 10.34 10.06 10.15
N ALA A 160 9.86 11.30 10.33
CA ALA A 160 8.61 11.57 11.04
C ALA A 160 7.40 10.94 10.33
N SER A 161 7.42 10.87 9.00
CA SER A 161 6.34 10.25 8.23
C SER A 161 6.26 8.75 8.48
N GLN A 162 7.40 8.07 8.50
CA GLN A 162 7.45 6.62 8.77
C GLN A 162 7.03 6.30 10.20
N ARG A 163 7.48 7.09 11.19
CA ARG A 163 7.00 6.96 12.57
C ARG A 163 5.48 7.12 12.67
N LYS A 164 4.90 8.08 11.94
CA LYS A 164 3.45 8.27 11.92
C LYS A 164 2.71 7.06 11.35
N GLU A 165 3.20 6.48 10.25
CA GLU A 165 2.62 5.26 9.68
C GLU A 165 2.77 4.07 10.64
N LEU A 166 3.93 3.90 11.29
CA LEU A 166 4.17 2.86 12.29
C LEU A 166 3.18 2.97 13.46
N VAL A 167 3.02 4.18 14.03
CA VAL A 167 2.03 4.44 15.09
C VAL A 167 0.63 4.10 14.61
N TRP A 168 0.28 4.49 13.39
CA TRP A 168 -1.04 4.21 12.83
C TRP A 168 -1.29 2.70 12.68
N ILE A 169 -0.35 1.95 12.11
CA ILE A 169 -0.41 0.49 11.98
C ILE A 169 -0.59 -0.18 13.35
N VAL A 170 0.27 0.17 14.32
CA VAL A 170 0.23 -0.41 15.66
C VAL A 170 -1.09 -0.05 16.36
N SER A 171 -1.62 1.16 16.17
CA SER A 171 -2.90 1.56 16.75
C SER A 171 -4.09 0.76 16.20
N ASN A 172 -4.06 0.38 14.92
CA ASN A 172 -5.11 -0.48 14.33
C ASN A 172 -5.02 -1.90 14.88
N ILE A 173 -3.80 -2.46 15.01
CA ILE A 173 -3.61 -3.79 15.62
C ILE A 173 -4.08 -3.80 17.08
N ALA A 174 -3.81 -2.71 17.83
CA ALA A 174 -4.23 -2.56 19.21
C ALA A 174 -5.76 -2.40 19.37
N ALA A 175 -6.49 -2.07 18.29
CA ALA A 175 -7.94 -1.98 18.28
C ALA A 175 -8.63 -3.33 17.97
N GLY A 176 -7.85 -4.38 17.66
CA GLY A 176 -8.36 -5.71 17.33
C GLY A 176 -8.62 -6.61 18.54
N THR A 177 -8.51 -7.92 18.34
CA THR A 177 -8.82 -8.93 19.37
C THR A 177 -7.79 -8.97 20.50
N HIS A 178 -8.15 -9.55 21.65
CA HIS A 178 -7.21 -9.75 22.76
C HIS A 178 -5.91 -10.47 22.34
N SER A 179 -5.99 -11.47 21.47
CA SER A 179 -4.80 -12.17 20.97
C SER A 179 -3.88 -11.28 20.13
N GLN A 180 -4.45 -10.33 19.39
CA GLN A 180 -3.70 -9.38 18.56
C GLN A 180 -3.05 -8.31 19.44
N ILE A 181 -3.76 -7.86 20.47
CA ILE A 181 -3.23 -6.98 21.51
C ILE A 181 -2.06 -7.67 22.23
N ASP A 182 -2.23 -8.91 22.68
CA ASP A 182 -1.19 -9.69 23.37
C ASP A 182 0.08 -9.86 22.51
N ALA A 183 -0.07 -10.01 21.19
CA ALA A 183 1.07 -10.08 20.27
C ALA A 183 1.94 -8.81 20.26
N LEU A 184 1.36 -7.64 20.58
CA LEU A 184 2.11 -6.39 20.75
C LEU A 184 2.93 -6.35 22.04
N PHE A 185 2.54 -7.11 23.07
CA PHE A 185 3.20 -7.14 24.38
C PHE A 185 4.30 -8.20 24.50
N ASP A 186 4.39 -9.14 23.55
CA ASP A 186 5.38 -10.21 23.62
C ASP A 186 6.83 -9.67 23.57
N ARG A 187 7.80 -10.41 24.14
CA ARG A 187 9.12 -9.90 24.60
C ARG A 187 10.02 -9.26 23.53
N ASN A 188 9.66 -9.34 22.24
CA ASN A 188 10.36 -8.67 21.14
C ASN A 188 9.73 -7.33 20.69
N ASN A 189 8.58 -6.94 21.27
CA ASN A 189 7.68 -5.89 20.78
C ASN A 189 7.23 -4.87 21.84
N GLY A 190 7.71 -4.96 23.09
CA GLY A 190 7.39 -3.99 24.16
C GLY A 190 7.72 -2.53 23.83
N ASP A 191 8.57 -2.30 22.82
CA ASP A 191 8.89 -0.98 22.27
C ASP A 191 7.65 -0.31 21.63
N PHE A 192 6.64 -1.07 21.18
CA PHE A 192 5.42 -0.52 20.59
C PHE A 192 4.55 0.22 21.62
N VAL A 193 4.49 -0.26 22.86
CA VAL A 193 3.71 0.40 23.91
C VAL A 193 4.36 1.74 24.26
N THR A 194 5.69 1.76 24.41
CA THR A 194 6.46 2.99 24.62
C THR A 194 6.23 3.97 23.48
N MET A 195 6.31 3.52 22.23
CA MET A 195 6.04 4.35 21.05
C MET A 195 4.63 4.98 21.09
N LEU A 196 3.60 4.20 21.45
CA LEU A 196 2.22 4.70 21.56
C LEU A 196 2.09 5.74 22.68
N VAL A 197 2.72 5.53 23.82
CA VAL A 197 2.73 6.48 24.94
C VAL A 197 3.41 7.78 24.54
N GLU A 198 4.59 7.71 23.93
CA GLU A 198 5.32 8.88 23.43
C GLU A 198 4.52 9.64 22.37
N ALA A 199 3.89 8.92 21.44
CA ALA A 199 3.03 9.52 20.41
C ALA A 199 1.82 10.24 21.02
N GLY A 200 1.23 9.70 22.10
CA GLY A 200 0.11 10.32 22.81
C GLY A 200 0.49 11.53 23.65
N GLN A 201 1.78 11.71 23.97
CA GLN A 201 2.30 12.87 24.70
C GLN A 201 2.72 14.03 23.77
N GLY A 202 2.87 13.77 22.47
CA GLY A 202 3.19 14.78 21.47
C GLY A 202 1.96 15.56 21.00
N ASP A 203 2.09 16.87 20.82
CA ASP A 203 1.03 17.78 20.32
C ASP A 203 0.61 17.55 18.84
N ASP A 204 0.97 16.43 18.21
CA ASP A 204 0.73 16.20 16.80
C ASP A 204 -0.70 15.66 16.54
N VAL A 205 -1.57 16.57 16.08
CA VAL A 205 -3.04 16.45 15.93
C VAL A 205 -3.48 15.39 14.89
N GLY A 206 -2.56 14.58 14.35
CA GLY A 206 -2.81 13.65 13.25
C GLY A 206 -3.24 12.23 13.64
N VAL A 207 -3.15 11.83 14.91
CA VAL A 207 -3.51 10.47 15.37
C VAL A 207 -4.91 10.50 15.97
N ARG A 208 -5.95 10.54 15.12
CA ARG A 208 -7.33 10.25 15.53
C ARG A 208 -8.06 9.46 14.45
N LYS A 209 -8.43 8.22 14.79
CA LYS A 209 -9.79 7.76 14.55
C LYS A 209 -10.37 7.18 15.84
N VAL A 210 -11.17 8.05 16.47
CA VAL A 210 -12.42 7.77 17.17
C VAL A 210 -12.38 6.73 18.29
N SER A 211 -11.97 7.18 19.48
CA SER A 211 -12.51 6.63 20.72
C SER A 211 -13.93 7.18 20.89
N PHE A 212 -14.92 6.31 20.78
CA PHE A 212 -16.20 6.18 21.51
C PHE A 212 -17.20 5.43 20.65
#